data_AF-A0A430BPV7-F1
#
_entry.id   AF-A0A430BPV7-F1
#
_cell.length_a   1.000
_cell.length_b   1.000
_cell.length_c   1.000
_cell.angle_alpha   90.00
_cell.angle_beta   90.00
_cell.angle_gamma   90.00
#
_symmetry.space_group_name_H-M   'P 1'
#
loop_
_entity.id
_entity.type
_entity.pdbx_description
1 polymer ?
#
loop_
_entity_poly.entity_id
_entity_poly.type
_entity_poly.pdbx_seq_one_letter_code
_entity_poly.pdbx_strand_id
1 'polypeptide(L)'
;MSATIERQPTTPPPSPAVIFEAIVKQLAVAATYNRGDVTLAPHAIYTRHDEIYVDALTLDRDGKPPREEKIGTFKLAGLGALRITPRRFQPSALYQPGEKRYEHTMLMEIDRN
;
A
#
# COMPACT_ATOMS: atom_id res chain seq x y z
N MET A 1 -20.16 33.06 24.21
CA MET A 1 -18.90 32.35 23.88
C MET A 1 -19.28 31.09 23.12
N SER A 2 -19.40 31.18 21.79
CA SER A 2 -19.77 30.03 20.97
C SER A 2 -18.50 29.26 20.62
N ALA A 3 -18.39 28.01 21.10
CA ALA A 3 -17.31 27.12 20.71
C ALA A 3 -17.54 26.66 19.26
N THR A 4 -16.69 27.13 18.35
CA THR A 4 -16.61 26.59 16.99
C THR A 4 -16.12 25.14 17.09
N ILE A 5 -17.00 24.18 16.83
CA ILE A 5 -16.63 22.77 16.70
C ILE A 5 -15.87 22.64 15.38
N GLU A 6 -14.55 22.65 15.45
CA GLU A 6 -13.68 22.34 14.33
C GLU A 6 -13.86 20.85 14.01
N ARG A 7 -14.56 20.54 12.90
CA ARG A 7 -14.70 19.16 12.43
C ARG A 7 -13.33 18.65 12.02
N GLN A 8 -12.71 17.83 12.85
CA GLN A 8 -11.51 17.09 12.48
C GLN A 8 -11.85 16.24 11.24
N PRO A 9 -11.11 16.38 10.12
CA PRO A 9 -11.40 15.58 8.93
C PRO A 9 -11.24 14.11 9.29
N THR A 10 -12.33 13.36 9.21
CA THR A 10 -12.30 11.91 9.37
C THR A 10 -11.52 11.34 8.18
N THR A 11 -10.29 10.90 8.43
CA THR A 11 -9.53 10.13 7.44
C THR A 11 -10.38 8.95 7.01
N PRO A 12 -10.77 8.84 5.72
CA PRO A 12 -11.55 7.71 5.27
C PRO A 12 -10.77 6.41 5.51
N PRO A 13 -11.46 5.29 5.78
CA PRO A 13 -10.80 4.01 5.93
C PRO A 13 -10.00 3.67 4.65
N PRO A 14 -8.87 2.95 4.78
CA PRO A 14 -8.11 2.53 3.61
C PRO A 14 -9.00 1.73 2.65
N SER A 15 -8.95 2.12 1.38
CA SER A 15 -9.79 1.53 0.32
C SER A 15 -8.94 0.75 -0.68
N PRO A 16 -9.38 -0.45 -1.11
CA PRO A 16 -8.74 -1.20 -2.19
C PRO A 16 -8.60 -0.37 -3.47
N ALA A 17 -9.53 0.56 -3.74
CA ALA A 17 -9.51 1.40 -4.94
C ALA A 17 -8.22 2.24 -5.05
N VAL A 18 -7.70 2.73 -3.91
CA VAL A 18 -6.45 3.51 -3.87
C VAL A 18 -5.27 2.64 -4.28
N ILE A 19 -5.27 1.36 -3.89
CA ILE A 19 -4.22 0.40 -4.24
C ILE A 19 -4.34 0.00 -5.71
N PHE A 20 -5.54 -0.27 -6.22
CA PHE A 20 -5.74 -0.58 -7.64
C PHE A 20 -5.22 0.55 -8.53
N GLU A 21 -5.60 1.79 -8.23
CA GLU A 21 -5.11 2.95 -8.98
C GLU A 21 -3.58 3.08 -8.89
N ALA A 22 -3.00 2.88 -7.70
CA ALA A 22 -1.56 2.92 -7.50
C ALA A 22 -0.80 1.86 -8.31
N ILE A 23 -1.32 0.62 -8.37
CA ILE A 23 -0.74 -0.47 -9.17
C ILE A 23 -0.82 -0.13 -10.65
N VAL A 24 -2.01 0.25 -11.15
CA VAL A 24 -2.25 0.58 -12.56
C VAL A 24 -1.39 1.75 -13.04
N LYS A 25 -1.26 2.80 -12.21
CA LYS A 25 -0.49 4.00 -12.56
C LYS A 25 0.99 3.89 -12.20
N GLN A 26 1.40 2.80 -11.54
CA GLN A 26 2.73 2.60 -10.96
C GLN A 26 3.17 3.79 -10.09
N LEU A 27 2.25 4.24 -9.23
CA LEU A 27 2.47 5.31 -8.26
C LEU A 27 2.63 4.74 -6.86
N ALA A 28 3.60 5.26 -6.11
CA ALA A 28 3.78 4.88 -4.73
C ALA A 28 2.62 5.42 -3.87
N VAL A 29 2.29 4.70 -2.80
CA VAL A 29 1.33 5.11 -1.78
C VAL A 29 2.06 5.48 -0.50
N ALA A 30 1.52 6.45 0.24
CA ALA A 30 1.95 6.76 1.59
C ALA A 30 0.86 6.35 2.58
N ALA A 31 1.27 5.84 3.73
CA ALA A 31 0.39 5.44 4.81
C ALA A 31 1.15 5.44 6.15
N THR A 32 0.42 5.40 7.26
CA THR A 32 0.94 4.98 8.56
C THR A 32 0.76 3.47 8.69
N TYR A 33 1.80 2.74 9.06
CA TYR A 33 1.73 1.30 9.33
C TYR A 33 2.58 0.93 10.56
N ASN A 34 2.00 0.16 11.50
CA ASN A 34 2.66 -0.19 12.76
C ASN A 34 3.30 1.03 13.47
N ARG A 35 2.56 2.16 13.53
CA ARG A 35 2.96 3.45 14.15
C ARG A 35 4.09 4.23 13.45
N GLY A 36 4.58 3.77 12.30
CA GLY A 36 5.56 4.52 11.48
C GLY A 36 4.98 4.95 10.15
N ASP A 37 5.53 6.00 9.58
CA ASP A 37 5.20 6.44 8.23
C ASP A 37 5.92 5.55 7.22
N VAL A 38 5.20 5.13 6.18
CA VAL A 38 5.75 4.30 5.10
C VAL A 38 5.39 4.88 3.74
N THR A 39 6.33 4.81 2.81
CA THR A 39 6.07 4.96 1.38
C THR A 39 6.28 3.61 0.71
N LEU A 40 5.26 3.11 0.03
CA LEU A 40 5.21 1.77 -0.55
C LEU A 40 5.01 1.85 -2.06
N ALA A 41 5.73 1.01 -2.80
CA ALA A 41 5.47 0.70 -4.20
C ALA A 41 4.63 -0.58 -4.25
N PRO A 42 3.30 -0.51 -4.46
CA PRO A 42 2.45 -1.70 -4.45
C PRO A 42 2.63 -2.57 -5.69
N HIS A 43 2.89 -3.87 -5.51
CA HIS A 43 3.05 -4.85 -6.58
C HIS A 43 1.86 -5.77 -6.74
N ALA A 44 1.17 -6.10 -5.64
CA ALA A 44 -0.02 -6.95 -5.68
C ALA A 44 -1.01 -6.63 -4.56
N ILE A 45 -2.27 -6.94 -4.80
CA ILE A 45 -3.36 -6.89 -3.82
C ILE A 45 -4.19 -8.16 -3.94
N TYR A 46 -4.47 -8.81 -2.81
CA TYR A 46 -5.08 -10.14 -2.75
C TYR A 46 -5.83 -10.33 -1.43
N THR A 47 -6.66 -11.37 -1.36
CA THR A 47 -7.34 -11.77 -0.13
C THR A 47 -6.63 -12.93 0.58
N ARG A 48 -6.73 -13.02 1.89
CA ARG A 48 -6.31 -14.22 2.64
C ARG A 48 -7.10 -14.28 3.94
N HIS A 49 -7.84 -15.37 4.16
CA HIS A 49 -8.73 -15.53 5.31
C HIS A 49 -9.66 -14.32 5.50
N ASP A 50 -10.37 -13.92 4.45
CA ASP A 50 -11.31 -12.79 4.41
C ASP A 50 -10.72 -11.40 4.68
N GLU A 51 -9.39 -11.28 4.72
CA GLU A 51 -8.69 -10.01 4.87
C GLU A 51 -7.96 -9.63 3.58
N ILE A 52 -7.80 -8.33 3.34
CA ILE A 52 -7.09 -7.81 2.16
C ILE A 52 -5.64 -7.49 2.52
N TYR A 53 -4.72 -7.97 1.70
CA TYR A 53 -3.29 -7.76 1.81
C TYR A 53 -2.75 -7.09 0.56
N VAL A 54 -1.70 -6.30 0.76
CA VAL A 54 -0.93 -5.62 -0.30
C VAL A 54 0.52 -6.08 -0.18
N ASP A 55 1.04 -6.65 -1.25
CA ASP A 55 2.46 -6.91 -1.38
C ASP A 55 3.12 -5.71 -2.05
N ALA A 56 4.15 -5.15 -1.41
CA ALA A 56 4.76 -3.90 -1.84
C ALA A 56 6.25 -3.84 -1.51
N LEU A 57 7.02 -3.21 -2.39
CA LEU A 57 8.37 -2.78 -2.05
C LEU A 57 8.30 -1.56 -1.13
N THR A 58 8.99 -1.62 0.02
CA THR A 58 9.14 -0.44 0.88
C THR A 58 10.13 0.51 0.22
N LEU A 59 9.74 1.76 -0.03
CA LEU A 59 10.61 2.78 -0.59
C LEU A 59 11.21 3.69 0.49
N ASP A 60 10.45 3.89 1.57
CA ASP A 60 10.82 4.73 2.69
C ASP A 60 10.08 4.26 3.95
N ARG A 61 10.74 4.36 5.10
CA ARG A 61 10.15 4.25 6.42
C ARG A 61 10.66 5.39 7.30
N ASP A 62 9.73 6.17 7.85
CA ASP A 62 10.01 7.31 8.73
C ASP A 62 11.02 8.31 8.12
N GLY A 63 10.90 8.57 6.81
CA GLY A 63 11.75 9.48 6.05
C GLY A 63 13.13 8.91 5.70
N LYS A 64 13.35 7.61 5.90
CA LYS A 64 14.62 6.93 5.62
C LYS A 64 14.41 5.77 4.64
N PRO A 65 15.35 5.54 3.71
CA PRO A 65 15.34 4.32 2.91
C PRO A 65 15.34 3.08 3.82
N PRO A 66 14.67 1.99 3.41
CA PRO A 66 14.72 0.75 4.18
C PRO A 66 16.16 0.22 4.23
N ARG A 67 16.52 -0.43 5.34
CA ARG A 67 17.86 -1.04 5.52
C ARG A 67 18.14 -2.17 4.53
N GLU A 68 17.10 -2.82 4.05
CA GLU A 68 17.13 -3.93 3.12
C GLU A 68 15.96 -3.78 2.16
N GLU A 69 16.23 -3.92 0.86
CA GLU A 69 15.19 -3.91 -0.16
C GLU A 69 14.49 -5.26 -0.20
N LYS A 70 13.17 -5.27 0.00
CA LYS A 70 12.35 -6.48 -0.06
C LYS A 70 10.88 -6.18 -0.31
N ILE A 71 10.17 -7.17 -0.84
CA ILE A 71 8.71 -7.17 -0.86
C ILE A 71 8.20 -7.49 0.54
N GLY A 72 7.44 -6.56 1.11
CA GLY A 72 6.71 -6.75 2.35
C GLY A 72 5.23 -7.02 2.08
N THR A 73 4.58 -7.75 2.98
CA THR A 73 3.13 -7.96 2.99
C THR A 73 2.48 -7.05 4.03
N PHE A 74 1.54 -6.22 3.61
CA PHE A 74 0.86 -5.22 4.43
C PHE A 74 -0.63 -5.51 4.48
N LYS A 75 -1.21 -5.59 5.67
CA LYS A 75 -2.67 -5.71 5.80
C LYS A 75 -3.31 -4.37 5.46
N LEU A 76 -4.23 -4.33 4.49
CA LEU A 76 -4.85 -3.09 4.01
C LEU A 76 -5.54 -2.32 5.14
N ALA A 77 -6.27 -3.02 6.01
CA ALA A 77 -6.96 -2.43 7.17
C ALA A 77 -5.99 -1.75 8.17
N GLY A 78 -4.69 -2.08 8.13
CA GLY A 78 -3.66 -1.46 8.96
C GLY A 78 -2.99 -0.24 8.32
N LEU A 79 -3.27 0.08 7.05
CA LEU A 79 -2.71 1.22 6.33
C LEU A 79 -3.51 2.49 6.65
N GLY A 80 -3.16 3.18 7.74
CA GLY A 80 -3.80 4.44 8.11
C GLY A 80 -3.42 5.58 7.15
N ALA A 81 -4.34 6.53 6.96
CA ALA A 81 -4.14 7.70 6.09
C ALA A 81 -3.62 7.36 4.68
N LEU A 82 -4.03 6.21 4.15
CA LEU A 82 -3.61 5.69 2.85
C LEU A 82 -3.95 6.69 1.73
N ARG A 83 -2.92 7.07 0.96
CA ARG A 83 -3.06 7.99 -0.17
C ARG A 83 -2.04 7.70 -1.26
N ILE A 84 -2.38 8.00 -2.51
CA ILE A 84 -1.44 8.01 -3.64
C ILE A 84 -0.48 9.19 -3.49
N THR A 85 0.74 9.00 -3.99
CA THR A 85 1.78 10.04 -4.10
C THR A 85 2.10 10.28 -5.58
N PRO A 86 2.73 11.42 -5.94
CA PRO A 86 3.20 11.65 -7.31
C PRO A 86 4.46 10.83 -7.67
N ARG A 87 5.06 10.10 -6.71
CA ARG A 87 6.28 9.32 -6.94
C ARG A 87 5.95 8.07 -7.74
N ARG A 88 6.53 7.95 -8.94
CA ARG A 88 6.48 6.71 -9.73
C ARG A 88 7.46 5.67 -9.18
N PHE A 89 7.16 4.39 -9.44
CA PHE A 89 8.08 3.29 -9.21
C PHE A 89 8.09 2.35 -10.42
N GLN A 90 9.09 1.48 -10.49
CA GLN A 90 9.17 0.42 -11.51
C GLN A 90 8.86 -0.93 -10.86
N PRO A 91 8.30 -1.91 -11.60
CA PRO A 91 8.15 -3.27 -11.12
C PRO A 91 9.47 -3.79 -10.55
N SER A 92 9.44 -4.33 -9.33
CA SER A 92 10.66 -4.79 -8.65
C SER A 92 10.96 -6.21 -9.11
N ALA A 93 12.24 -6.50 -9.39
CA ALA A 93 12.70 -7.87 -9.66
C ALA A 93 12.52 -8.80 -8.44
N LEU A 94 12.35 -8.24 -7.24
CA LEU A 94 12.11 -8.99 -6.00
C LEU A 94 10.66 -9.47 -5.87
N TYR A 95 9.73 -8.90 -6.65
CA TYR A 95 8.37 -9.42 -6.73
C TYR A 95 8.39 -10.70 -7.56
N GLN A 96 7.83 -11.79 -7.04
CA GLN A 96 7.68 -13.06 -7.75
C GLN A 96 6.19 -13.27 -8.03
N PRO A 97 5.76 -13.22 -9.31
CA PRO A 97 4.35 -13.40 -9.63
C PRO A 97 4.02 -14.90 -9.56
N GLY A 98 2.75 -15.23 -9.32
CA GLY A 98 2.30 -16.62 -9.30
C GLY A 98 2.81 -17.47 -8.13
N GLU A 99 3.34 -16.85 -7.06
CA GLU A 99 3.58 -17.57 -5.82
C GLU A 99 2.29 -18.22 -5.29
N LYS A 100 2.42 -19.42 -4.70
CA LYS A 100 1.28 -20.22 -4.21
C LYS A 100 0.31 -19.45 -3.29
N ARG A 101 0.81 -18.46 -2.54
CA ARG A 101 -0.01 -17.61 -1.65
C ARG A 101 -1.06 -16.77 -2.38
N TYR A 102 -0.93 -16.59 -3.70
CA TYR A 102 -1.87 -15.86 -4.55
C TYR A 102 -2.93 -16.75 -5.20
N GLU A 103 -2.79 -18.08 -5.14
CA GLU A 103 -3.71 -19.01 -5.79
C GLU A 103 -5.15 -18.76 -5.32
N HIS A 104 -6.03 -18.43 -6.27
CA HIS A 104 -7.46 -18.15 -6.06
C HIS A 104 -7.80 -16.94 -5.17
N THR A 105 -6.83 -16.08 -4.85
CA THR A 105 -7.05 -14.91 -3.99
C THR A 105 -6.58 -13.59 -4.58
N MET A 106 -5.85 -13.62 -5.70
CA MET A 106 -5.37 -12.42 -6.38
C MET A 106 -6.54 -11.53 -6.82
N LEU A 107 -6.46 -10.24 -6.49
CA LEU A 107 -7.39 -9.22 -6.98
C LEU A 107 -6.78 -8.41 -8.12
N MET A 108 -5.50 -8.02 -7.99
CA MET A 108 -4.73 -7.33 -9.02
C MET A 108 -3.24 -7.43 -8.71
N GLU A 109 -2.43 -7.54 -9.77
CA GLU A 109 -0.99 -7.40 -9.69
C GLU A 109 -0.48 -6.41 -10.74
N ILE A 110 0.74 -5.94 -10.52
CA ILE A 110 1.43 -5.00 -11.40
C ILE A 110 1.78 -5.66 -12.74
N ASP A 111 1.55 -4.91 -13.82
CA ASP A 111 1.97 -5.30 -15.16
C ASP A 111 3.50 -5.17 -15.34
N ARG A 112 4.09 -6.11 -16.07
CA ARG A 112 5.53 -6.20 -16.36
C ARG A 112 5.76 -6.14 -17.88
N ASN A 113 5.24 -5.10 -18.51
CA ASN A 113 5.45 -4.88 -19.94
C ASN A 113 6.83 -4.25 -20.22
#